data_AF-S3ZPG8-F1
#
_entry.id   AF-S3ZPG8-F1
#
_cell.length_a   1.000
_cell.length_b   1.000
_cell.length_c   1.000
_cell.angle_alpha   90.00
_cell.angle_beta   90.00
_cell.angle_gamma   90.00
#
_symmetry.space_group_name_H-M   'P 1'
#
loop_
_entity.id
_entity.type
_entity.pdbx_description
1 polymer ?
#
loop_
_entity_poly.entity_id
_entity_poly.type
_entity_poly.pdbx_seq_one_letter_code
_entity_poly.pdbx_strand_id
1 'polypeptide(L)'
;MTDEQPAGQPAALRQIDTLTELTAEQADTVLALLADATRTDGQQAVSEQGRLQLRGGPRTGVRHLLLTVGAELVGYAQLEDTDPIEAPAAELVVHPAHRGHGHGRALGTALLGESGRRLRVWAHGGHSAARHLAQVLGLTLFRELRQMRRPLAGLDLPEPVLPEGVRVRTFVPGEDDAAWLAVNAEAFAHHPEQGSLTQRDLDDRKAEPWFDPAGFFLAEREADGELVGFHWTKVHAAERLGEVYVVGVRPGAQGGGLGKALTTVGLRHLAAAGLPTAMLYVDADNKAAVSVYERLGFVTHETDLMYRTES
;
A
#
# COMPACT_ATOMS: atom_id res chain seq x y z
N MET A 1 3.40 45.33 -46.09
CA MET A 1 3.12 45.16 -44.65
C MET A 1 2.94 43.67 -44.46
N THR A 2 4.07 42.98 -44.28
CA THR A 2 4.15 41.52 -44.14
C THR A 2 3.83 41.19 -42.70
N ASP A 3 2.78 40.42 -42.50
CA ASP A 3 2.32 39.96 -41.19
C ASP A 3 3.14 38.71 -40.83
N GLU A 4 4.17 38.89 -40.00
CA GLU A 4 4.97 37.80 -39.45
C GLU A 4 4.16 37.14 -38.33
N GLN A 5 3.57 35.97 -38.61
CA GLN A 5 3.04 35.09 -37.58
C GLN A 5 4.20 34.64 -36.67
N PRO A 6 4.07 34.73 -35.33
CA PRO A 6 5.09 34.20 -34.45
C PRO A 6 5.12 32.68 -34.58
N ALA A 7 6.29 32.16 -34.97
CA ALA A 7 6.56 30.73 -34.96
C ALA A 7 6.27 30.17 -33.57
N GLY A 8 5.29 29.27 -33.47
CA GLY A 8 5.00 28.55 -32.23
C GLY A 8 6.27 27.86 -31.74
N GLN A 9 6.61 28.05 -30.47
CA GLN A 9 7.67 27.28 -29.81
C GLN A 9 7.43 25.79 -30.08
N PRO A 10 8.45 25.01 -30.47
CA PRO A 10 8.29 23.57 -30.61
C PRO A 10 7.80 23.03 -29.27
N ALA A 11 6.65 22.34 -29.27
CA ALA A 11 6.13 21.70 -28.08
C ALA A 11 7.24 20.83 -27.49
N ALA A 12 7.60 21.09 -26.23
CA ALA A 12 8.68 20.37 -25.58
C ALA A 12 8.43 18.86 -25.68
N LEU A 13 9.40 18.12 -26.20
CA LEU A 13 9.26 16.69 -26.43
C LEU A 13 9.15 15.97 -25.08
N ARG A 14 8.16 15.08 -24.99
CA ARG A 14 8.02 14.16 -23.86
C ARG A 14 9.12 13.09 -23.92
N GLN A 15 9.78 12.85 -22.80
CA GLN A 15 10.73 11.75 -22.59
C GLN A 15 10.27 10.87 -21.43
N ILE A 16 10.59 9.58 -21.49
CA ILE A 16 10.38 8.63 -20.38
C ILE A 16 11.70 7.89 -20.16
N ASP A 17 12.25 8.01 -18.95
CA ASP A 17 13.45 7.30 -18.54
C ASP A 17 13.06 6.14 -17.59
N THR A 18 13.49 4.92 -17.91
CA THR A 18 13.34 3.74 -17.03
C THR A 18 14.62 3.55 -16.22
N LEU A 19 14.49 3.47 -14.90
CA LEU A 19 15.59 3.40 -13.94
C LEU A 19 15.37 2.24 -12.95
N THR A 20 16.45 1.60 -12.50
CA THR A 20 16.40 0.58 -11.43
C THR A 20 16.63 1.17 -10.04
N GLU A 21 17.05 2.43 -9.98
CA GLU A 21 17.22 3.21 -8.75
C GLU A 21 17.06 4.70 -9.09
N LEU A 22 16.68 5.49 -8.09
CA LEU A 22 16.62 6.95 -8.21
C LEU A 22 17.79 7.58 -7.44
N THR A 23 18.33 8.67 -7.97
CA THR A 23 19.18 9.55 -7.16
C THR A 23 18.35 10.20 -6.05
N ALA A 24 19.01 10.72 -5.01
CA ALA A 24 18.32 11.44 -3.93
C ALA A 24 17.47 12.61 -4.47
N GLU A 25 18.02 13.37 -5.43
CA GLU A 25 17.31 14.48 -6.08
C GLU A 25 16.09 14.02 -6.88
N GLN A 26 16.21 12.92 -7.62
CA GLN A 26 15.08 12.34 -8.36
C GLN A 26 13.99 11.85 -7.40
N ALA A 27 14.37 11.16 -6.32
CA ALA A 27 13.45 10.68 -5.31
C ALA A 27 12.70 11.84 -4.64
N ASP A 28 13.40 12.93 -4.28
CA ASP A 28 12.79 14.12 -3.69
C ASP A 28 11.82 14.81 -4.67
N THR A 29 12.17 14.87 -5.95
CA THR A 29 11.31 15.42 -7.01
C THR A 29 10.05 14.56 -7.21
N VAL A 30 10.17 13.23 -7.19
CA VAL A 30 9.02 12.31 -7.25
C VAL A 30 8.14 12.46 -6.02
N LEU A 31 8.72 12.57 -4.82
CA LEU A 31 7.96 12.78 -3.59
C LEU A 31 7.19 14.11 -3.61
N ALA A 32 7.79 15.18 -4.16
CA ALA A 32 7.09 16.46 -4.36
C ALA A 32 5.91 16.31 -5.33
N LEU A 33 6.11 15.63 -6.46
CA LEU A 33 5.03 15.31 -7.42
C LEU A 33 3.88 14.52 -6.77
N LEU A 34 4.20 13.52 -5.94
CA LEU A 34 3.20 12.72 -5.21
C LEU A 34 2.45 13.56 -4.18
N ALA A 35 3.14 14.46 -3.48
CA ALA A 35 2.52 15.39 -2.54
C ALA A 35 1.56 16.35 -3.25
N ASP A 36 1.92 16.86 -4.42
CA ASP A 36 1.11 17.77 -5.23
C ASP A 36 -0.15 17.07 -5.77
N ALA A 37 -0.01 15.85 -6.25
CA ALA A 37 -1.13 15.00 -6.64
C ALA A 37 -2.06 14.73 -5.45
N THR A 38 -1.52 14.34 -4.29
CA THR A 38 -2.30 14.06 -3.07
C THR A 38 -3.09 15.28 -2.60
N ARG A 39 -2.50 16.49 -2.61
CA ARG A 39 -3.22 17.72 -2.25
C ARG A 39 -4.39 18.01 -3.18
N THR A 40 -4.30 17.60 -4.44
CA THR A 40 -5.35 17.83 -5.44
C THR A 40 -6.42 16.76 -5.42
N ASP A 41 -6.02 15.50 -5.28
CA ASP A 41 -6.90 14.34 -5.42
C ASP A 41 -7.49 13.88 -4.08
N GLY A 42 -6.89 14.28 -2.96
CA GLY A 42 -7.26 13.85 -1.62
C GLY A 42 -6.76 12.44 -1.27
N GLN A 43 -6.03 11.78 -2.17
CA GLN A 43 -5.56 10.40 -2.03
C GLN A 43 -4.12 10.24 -2.52
N GLN A 44 -3.35 9.38 -1.86
CA GLN A 44 -2.00 9.03 -2.29
C GLN A 44 -2.05 8.22 -3.60
N ALA A 45 -1.30 8.67 -4.60
CA ALA A 45 -1.24 8.00 -5.90
C ALA A 45 -0.30 6.79 -5.92
N VAL A 46 0.57 6.67 -4.91
CA VAL A 46 1.52 5.57 -4.75
C VAL A 46 1.44 5.06 -3.31
N SER A 47 1.40 3.74 -3.15
CA SER A 47 1.35 3.01 -1.89
C SER A 47 2.52 3.36 -0.98
N GLU A 48 2.42 3.00 0.32
CA GLU A 48 3.58 3.13 1.22
C GLU A 48 4.77 2.30 0.75
N GLN A 49 4.55 1.05 0.33
CA GLN A 49 5.62 0.19 -0.20
C GLN A 49 6.30 0.87 -1.38
N GLY A 50 5.55 1.40 -2.35
CA GLY A 50 6.11 2.15 -3.47
C GLY A 50 6.96 3.35 -3.05
N ARG A 51 6.49 4.12 -2.08
CA ARG A 51 7.25 5.28 -1.56
C ARG A 51 8.53 4.86 -0.82
N LEU A 52 8.51 3.74 -0.08
CA LEU A 52 9.71 3.17 0.56
C LEU A 52 10.73 2.67 -0.49
N GLN A 53 10.27 2.31 -1.69
CA GLN A 53 11.14 1.89 -2.80
C GLN A 53 11.84 3.05 -3.52
N LEU A 54 11.42 4.30 -3.30
CA LEU A 54 12.06 5.48 -3.92
C LEU A 54 13.49 5.74 -3.41
N ARG A 55 13.83 5.19 -2.24
CA ARG A 55 15.13 5.39 -1.59
C ARG A 55 15.75 4.04 -1.19
N GLY A 56 17.03 4.09 -0.83
CA GLY A 56 17.77 2.92 -0.33
C GLY A 56 18.47 2.09 -1.41
N GLY A 57 18.60 2.60 -2.63
CA GLY A 57 19.27 1.90 -3.74
C GLY A 57 18.39 0.84 -4.42
N PRO A 58 18.94 0.05 -5.36
CA PRO A 58 18.15 -0.78 -6.24
C PRO A 58 17.41 -1.88 -5.46
N ARG A 59 16.21 -2.24 -5.96
CA ARG A 59 15.46 -3.41 -5.51
C ARG A 59 15.20 -4.34 -6.69
N THR A 60 15.47 -5.62 -6.48
CA THR A 60 15.18 -6.65 -7.48
C THR A 60 13.72 -6.59 -7.91
N GLY A 61 13.47 -6.58 -9.21
CA GLY A 61 12.12 -6.54 -9.77
C GLY A 61 11.47 -5.15 -9.77
N VAL A 62 12.08 -4.12 -9.17
CA VAL A 62 11.52 -2.76 -9.14
C VAL A 62 12.13 -1.90 -10.25
N ARG A 63 11.27 -1.22 -11.00
CA ARG A 63 11.65 -0.22 -12.02
C ARG A 63 10.86 1.06 -11.80
N HIS A 64 11.51 2.20 -12.02
CA HIS A 64 10.92 3.53 -11.94
C HIS A 64 10.90 4.17 -13.32
N LEU A 65 9.80 4.78 -13.70
CA LEU A 65 9.64 5.48 -14.97
C LEU A 65 9.41 6.97 -14.67
N LEU A 66 10.34 7.82 -15.11
CA LEU A 66 10.25 9.27 -14.98
C LEU A 66 9.80 9.86 -16.32
N LEU A 67 8.64 10.51 -16.34
CA LEU A 67 8.15 11.20 -17.53
C LEU A 67 8.42 12.70 -17.40
N THR A 68 9.27 13.21 -18.27
CA THR A 68 9.63 14.63 -18.34
C THR A 68 9.09 15.30 -19.60
N VAL A 69 8.83 16.60 -19.51
CA VAL A 69 8.53 17.48 -20.65
C VAL A 69 9.48 18.67 -20.56
N GLY A 70 10.45 18.73 -21.47
CA GLY A 70 11.60 19.63 -21.28
C GLY A 70 12.41 19.23 -20.05
N ALA A 71 12.57 20.13 -19.09
CA ALA A 71 13.27 19.86 -17.83
C ALA A 71 12.34 19.51 -16.65
N GLU A 72 11.02 19.56 -16.85
CA GLU A 72 10.03 19.36 -15.78
C GLU A 72 9.60 17.90 -15.68
N LEU A 73 9.59 17.35 -14.46
CA LEU A 73 8.98 16.04 -14.18
C LEU A 73 7.46 16.19 -14.10
N VAL A 74 6.75 15.65 -15.10
CA VAL A 74 5.28 15.77 -15.18
C VAL A 74 4.55 14.46 -14.91
N GLY A 75 5.26 13.35 -14.77
CA GLY A 75 4.69 12.07 -14.38
C GLY A 75 5.71 11.10 -13.82
N TYR A 76 5.23 10.17 -13.01
CA TYR A 76 6.00 9.09 -12.41
C TYR A 76 5.21 7.78 -12.51
N ALA A 77 5.91 6.68 -12.73
CA ALA A 77 5.35 5.35 -12.48
C ALA A 77 6.39 4.43 -11.85
N GLN A 78 5.90 3.40 -11.17
CA GLN A 78 6.71 2.28 -10.70
C GLN A 78 6.11 0.97 -11.19
N LEU A 79 6.99 0.00 -11.42
CA LEU A 79 6.65 -1.37 -11.78
C LEU A 79 7.37 -2.31 -10.82
N GLU A 80 6.62 -3.22 -10.20
CA GLU A 80 7.11 -4.24 -9.29
C GLU A 80 6.84 -5.64 -9.89
N ASP A 81 7.93 -6.35 -10.16
CA ASP A 81 7.99 -7.67 -10.79
C ASP A 81 8.69 -8.66 -9.85
N THR A 82 8.10 -8.82 -8.66
CA THR A 82 8.63 -9.67 -7.57
C THR A 82 7.77 -10.90 -7.31
N ASP A 83 6.51 -10.91 -7.77
CA ASP A 83 5.62 -12.06 -7.64
C ASP A 83 5.95 -13.11 -8.72
N PRO A 84 6.29 -14.36 -8.35
CA PRO A 84 6.64 -15.39 -9.31
C PRO A 84 5.44 -15.96 -10.10
N ILE A 85 4.21 -15.67 -9.67
CA ILE A 85 2.96 -16.21 -10.21
C ILE A 85 2.20 -15.10 -10.94
N GLU A 86 1.94 -13.99 -10.25
CA GLU A 86 1.13 -12.89 -10.77
C GLU A 86 1.90 -12.04 -11.79
N ALA A 87 1.15 -11.27 -12.58
CA ALA A 87 1.77 -10.27 -13.47
C ALA A 87 2.40 -9.12 -12.67
N PRO A 88 3.39 -8.39 -13.22
CA PRO A 88 3.92 -7.18 -12.58
C PRO A 88 2.83 -6.20 -12.13
N ALA A 89 2.97 -5.63 -10.93
CA ALA A 89 2.07 -4.61 -10.40
C ALA A 89 2.66 -3.21 -10.64
N ALA A 90 1.82 -2.24 -10.97
CA ALA A 90 2.25 -0.88 -11.22
C ALA A 90 1.34 0.15 -10.55
N GLU A 91 1.95 1.28 -10.23
CA GLU A 91 1.31 2.49 -9.74
C GLU A 91 1.86 3.66 -10.54
N LEU A 92 1.01 4.64 -10.86
CA LEU A 92 1.44 5.79 -11.65
C LEU A 92 0.69 7.05 -11.28
N VAL A 93 1.35 8.18 -11.47
CA VAL A 93 0.82 9.52 -11.24
C VAL A 93 1.20 10.44 -12.40
N VAL A 94 0.28 11.34 -12.74
CA VAL A 94 0.54 12.48 -13.63
C VAL A 94 0.29 13.74 -12.83
N HIS A 95 1.21 14.68 -12.90
CA HIS A 95 1.11 15.97 -12.24
C HIS A 95 -0.24 16.62 -12.57
N PRO A 96 -1.03 17.10 -11.58
CA PRO A 96 -2.38 17.58 -11.81
C PRO A 96 -2.51 18.63 -12.92
N ALA A 97 -1.58 19.58 -12.98
CA ALA A 97 -1.56 20.65 -14.00
C ALA A 97 -1.27 20.15 -15.43
N HIS A 98 -0.74 18.93 -15.59
CA HIS A 98 -0.35 18.34 -16.88
C HIS A 98 -1.31 17.24 -17.34
N ARG A 99 -2.41 16.99 -16.62
CA ARG A 99 -3.42 16.00 -17.03
C ARG A 99 -4.14 16.42 -18.32
N GLY A 100 -4.67 15.45 -19.06
CA GLY A 100 -5.36 15.69 -20.33
C GLY A 100 -4.46 15.77 -21.57
N HIS A 101 -3.12 15.74 -21.41
CA HIS A 101 -2.15 15.82 -22.50
C HIS A 101 -1.58 14.44 -22.94
N GLY A 102 -2.22 13.34 -22.53
CA GLY A 102 -1.82 11.98 -22.91
C GLY A 102 -0.61 11.40 -22.16
N HIS A 103 -0.10 12.06 -21.11
CA HIS A 103 1.02 11.55 -20.30
C HIS A 103 0.69 10.24 -19.58
N GLY A 104 -0.52 10.11 -19.03
CA GLY A 104 -0.95 8.86 -18.37
C GLY A 104 -0.97 7.67 -19.33
N ARG A 105 -1.44 7.88 -20.57
CA ARG A 105 -1.39 6.87 -21.64
C ARG A 105 0.05 6.51 -22.01
N ALA A 106 0.94 7.49 -22.07
CA ALA A 106 2.35 7.25 -22.38
C ALA A 106 3.05 6.43 -21.29
N LEU A 107 2.88 6.79 -20.02
CA LEU A 107 3.37 5.99 -18.89
C LEU A 107 2.78 4.58 -18.91
N GLY A 108 1.47 4.45 -19.07
CA GLY A 108 0.80 3.14 -19.15
C GLY A 108 1.30 2.26 -20.31
N THR A 109 1.58 2.86 -21.46
CA THR A 109 2.14 2.14 -22.62
C THR A 109 3.57 1.70 -22.36
N ALA A 110 4.38 2.56 -21.72
CA ALA A 110 5.74 2.21 -21.31
C ALA A 110 5.72 1.06 -20.28
N LEU A 111 4.86 1.11 -19.27
CA LEU A 111 4.67 0.03 -18.30
C LEU A 111 4.29 -1.29 -18.97
N LEU A 112 3.37 -1.27 -19.95
CA LEU A 112 3.03 -2.47 -20.73
C LEU A 112 4.22 -3.03 -21.52
N GLY A 113 5.11 -2.17 -22.03
CA GLY A 113 6.34 -2.60 -22.69
C GLY A 113 7.31 -3.25 -21.70
N GLU A 114 7.56 -2.59 -20.58
CA GLU A 114 8.45 -3.03 -19.50
C GLU A 114 7.97 -4.33 -18.83
N SER A 115 6.67 -4.60 -18.85
CA SER A 115 6.06 -5.77 -18.20
C SER A 115 5.80 -6.94 -19.16
N GLY A 116 6.28 -6.87 -20.40
CA GLY A 116 6.01 -7.90 -21.41
C GLY A 116 4.51 -8.06 -21.72
N ARG A 117 3.74 -6.96 -21.59
CA ARG A 117 2.29 -6.88 -21.75
C ARG A 117 1.48 -7.70 -20.74
N ARG A 118 2.09 -8.10 -19.63
CA ARG A 118 1.41 -8.63 -18.45
C ARG A 118 1.44 -7.54 -17.40
N LEU A 119 0.32 -6.88 -17.11
CA LEU A 119 0.34 -5.73 -16.20
C LEU A 119 -0.88 -5.76 -15.29
N ARG A 120 -0.65 -5.50 -14.01
CA ARG A 120 -1.67 -5.09 -13.05
C ARG A 120 -1.40 -3.64 -12.67
N VAL A 121 -2.43 -2.80 -12.56
CA VAL A 121 -2.29 -1.38 -12.22
C VAL A 121 -3.26 -1.02 -11.11
N TRP A 122 -2.74 -0.45 -10.03
CA TRP A 122 -3.55 0.09 -8.95
C TRP A 122 -4.11 1.47 -9.30
N ALA A 123 -5.36 1.69 -8.91
CA ALA A 123 -6.07 2.95 -8.95
C ALA A 123 -6.61 3.23 -7.54
N HIS A 124 -5.74 3.79 -6.69
CA HIS A 124 -6.07 4.20 -5.33
C HIS A 124 -7.23 5.20 -5.34
N GLY A 125 -8.22 5.01 -4.47
CA GLY A 125 -9.47 5.77 -4.41
C GLY A 125 -10.42 5.61 -5.61
N GLY A 126 -10.05 4.81 -6.62
CA GLY A 126 -10.90 4.49 -7.75
C GLY A 126 -11.31 5.71 -8.60
N HIS A 127 -10.45 6.73 -8.71
CA HIS A 127 -10.74 7.95 -9.47
C HIS A 127 -11.16 7.69 -10.92
N SER A 128 -12.14 8.45 -11.41
CA SER A 128 -12.69 8.31 -12.77
C SER A 128 -11.63 8.42 -13.87
N ALA A 129 -10.63 9.29 -13.70
CA ALA A 129 -9.51 9.42 -14.62
C ALA A 129 -8.65 8.15 -14.70
N ALA A 130 -8.40 7.48 -13.57
CA ALA A 130 -7.68 6.21 -13.54
C ALA A 130 -8.49 5.08 -14.19
N ARG A 131 -9.81 5.02 -13.92
CA ARG A 131 -10.71 4.06 -14.58
C ARG A 131 -10.71 4.24 -16.10
N HIS A 132 -10.77 5.49 -16.58
CA HIS A 132 -10.72 5.80 -17.99
C HIS A 132 -9.36 5.42 -18.61
N LEU A 133 -8.25 5.71 -17.91
CA LEU A 133 -6.92 5.30 -18.36
C LEU A 133 -6.81 3.78 -18.49
N ALA A 134 -7.31 3.03 -17.50
CA ALA A 134 -7.34 1.57 -17.56
C ALA A 134 -8.09 1.06 -18.81
N GLN A 135 -9.25 1.64 -19.14
CA GLN A 135 -9.99 1.32 -20.37
C GLN A 135 -9.19 1.64 -21.64
N VAL A 136 -8.52 2.80 -21.69
CA VAL A 136 -7.67 3.20 -22.83
C VAL A 136 -6.50 2.23 -23.03
N LEU A 137 -5.98 1.66 -21.96
CA LEU A 137 -4.91 0.66 -21.97
C LEU A 137 -5.42 -0.77 -22.21
N GLY A 138 -6.74 -0.98 -22.34
CA GLY A 138 -7.33 -2.31 -22.52
C GLY A 138 -7.27 -3.19 -21.27
N LEU A 139 -7.25 -2.59 -20.08
CA LEU A 139 -7.21 -3.31 -18.81
C LEU A 139 -8.62 -3.50 -18.25
N THR A 140 -8.84 -4.63 -17.59
CA THR A 140 -10.11 -4.98 -16.94
C THR A 140 -9.99 -5.00 -15.43
N LEU A 141 -11.05 -4.62 -14.73
CA LEU A 141 -11.10 -4.67 -13.27
C LEU A 141 -10.88 -6.12 -12.80
N PHE A 142 -9.95 -6.31 -11.86
CA PHE A 142 -9.54 -7.62 -11.36
C PHE A 142 -9.74 -7.78 -9.86
N ARG A 143 -9.42 -6.75 -9.07
CA ARG A 143 -9.41 -6.82 -7.61
C ARG A 143 -9.94 -5.51 -7.04
N GLU A 144 -10.70 -5.61 -5.98
CA GLU A 144 -11.16 -4.47 -5.18
C GLU A 144 -10.58 -4.60 -3.77
N LEU A 145 -9.86 -3.58 -3.33
CA LEU A 145 -9.35 -3.47 -1.96
C LEU A 145 -10.16 -2.40 -1.23
N ARG A 146 -10.87 -2.79 -0.17
CA ARG A 146 -11.75 -1.91 0.57
C ARG A 146 -11.01 -1.33 1.76
N GLN A 147 -10.97 0.00 1.82
CA GLN A 147 -10.64 0.68 3.06
C GLN A 147 -11.92 0.72 3.92
N MET A 148 -11.86 0.15 5.11
CA MET A 148 -12.97 0.21 6.06
C MET A 148 -12.58 1.08 7.25
N ARG A 149 -13.54 1.82 7.83
CA ARG A 149 -13.32 2.65 9.01
C ARG A 149 -14.35 2.39 10.10
N ARG A 150 -13.98 2.66 11.35
CA ARG A 150 -14.91 2.73 12.48
C ARG A 150 -14.53 3.82 13.48
N PRO A 151 -15.51 4.44 14.16
CA PRO A 151 -15.23 5.30 15.31
C PRO A 151 -14.58 4.51 16.46
N LEU A 152 -13.66 5.17 17.16
CA LEU A 152 -13.07 4.72 18.42
C LEU A 152 -13.53 5.55 19.62
N ALA A 153 -14.13 6.73 19.40
CA ALA A 153 -14.72 7.52 20.48
C ALA A 153 -15.87 6.73 21.13
N GLY A 154 -15.83 6.59 22.46
CA GLY A 154 -16.81 5.79 23.20
C GLY A 154 -16.73 4.29 22.89
N LEU A 155 -15.54 3.80 22.56
CA LEU A 155 -15.31 2.39 22.21
C LEU A 155 -15.93 1.43 23.23
N ASP A 156 -17.04 0.81 22.83
CA ASP A 156 -17.66 -0.30 23.56
C ASP A 156 -17.34 -1.61 22.84
N LEU A 157 -16.19 -2.19 23.19
CA LEU A 157 -15.83 -3.55 22.76
C LEU A 157 -15.60 -4.41 24.02
N PRO A 158 -16.03 -5.69 23.98
CA PRO A 158 -15.75 -6.61 25.05
C PRO A 158 -14.23 -6.77 25.23
N GLU A 159 -13.82 -7.11 26.44
CA GLU A 159 -12.42 -7.43 26.73
C GLU A 159 -11.97 -8.57 25.81
N PRO A 160 -10.78 -8.49 25.18
CA PRO A 160 -10.30 -9.54 24.29
C PRO A 160 -10.13 -10.85 25.08
N VAL A 161 -10.83 -11.89 24.63
CA VAL A 161 -10.68 -13.26 25.16
C VAL A 161 -9.67 -13.98 24.29
N LEU A 162 -8.48 -14.24 24.83
CA LEU A 162 -7.45 -15.03 24.16
C LEU A 162 -7.81 -16.53 24.24
N PRO A 163 -7.45 -17.32 23.22
CA PRO A 163 -7.49 -18.78 23.33
C PRO A 163 -6.66 -19.28 24.51
N GLU A 164 -7.03 -20.42 25.08
CA GLU A 164 -6.28 -21.05 26.18
C GLU A 164 -4.82 -21.28 25.80
N GLY A 165 -3.90 -20.98 26.73
CA GLY A 165 -2.47 -21.14 26.52
C GLY A 165 -1.86 -20.15 25.52
N VAL A 166 -2.54 -19.05 25.21
CA VAL A 166 -2.00 -17.94 24.40
C VAL A 166 -1.82 -16.69 25.26
N ARG A 167 -0.63 -16.10 25.19
CA ARG A 167 -0.31 -14.80 25.78
C ARG A 167 -0.02 -13.77 24.69
N VAL A 168 -0.20 -12.49 24.98
CA VAL A 168 0.14 -11.38 24.09
C VAL A 168 1.19 -10.49 24.73
N ARG A 169 2.23 -10.13 23.96
CA ARG A 169 3.25 -9.14 24.34
C ARG A 169 3.54 -8.21 23.16
N THR A 170 4.31 -7.15 23.39
CA THR A 170 4.77 -6.26 22.33
C THR A 170 6.02 -6.80 21.65
N PHE A 171 6.21 -6.40 20.40
CA PHE A 171 7.36 -6.69 19.56
C PHE A 171 8.63 -6.04 20.09
N VAL A 172 9.76 -6.74 20.01
CA VAL A 172 11.09 -6.29 20.37
C VAL A 172 11.95 -6.23 19.10
N PRO A 173 12.22 -5.02 18.57
CA PRO A 173 13.01 -4.86 17.35
C PRO A 173 14.39 -5.48 17.45
N GLY A 174 14.77 -6.24 16.43
CA GLY A 174 16.05 -6.95 16.34
C GLY A 174 16.07 -8.32 17.01
N GLU A 175 15.15 -8.59 17.94
CA GLU A 175 14.99 -9.90 18.58
C GLU A 175 13.88 -10.72 17.89
N ASP A 176 12.75 -10.09 17.61
CA ASP A 176 11.55 -10.77 17.09
C ASP A 176 11.44 -10.81 15.56
N ASP A 177 12.28 -10.06 14.86
CA ASP A 177 12.19 -9.82 13.41
C ASP A 177 12.04 -11.12 12.60
N ALA A 178 12.97 -12.07 12.78
CA ALA A 178 12.99 -13.31 12.01
C ALA A 178 11.77 -14.19 12.31
N ALA A 179 11.36 -14.25 13.57
CA ALA A 179 10.20 -15.03 13.99
C ALA A 179 8.90 -14.42 13.43
N TRP A 180 8.77 -13.09 13.47
CA TRP A 180 7.63 -12.38 12.91
C TRP A 180 7.58 -12.55 11.38
N LEU A 181 8.70 -12.41 10.66
CA LEU A 181 8.76 -12.60 9.21
C LEU A 181 8.30 -14.02 8.80
N ALA A 182 8.69 -15.05 9.56
CA ALA A 182 8.24 -16.42 9.32
C ALA A 182 6.72 -16.57 9.52
N VAL A 183 6.16 -16.03 10.61
CA VAL A 183 4.71 -16.04 10.85
C VAL A 183 3.96 -15.26 9.76
N ASN A 184 4.48 -14.12 9.34
CA ASN A 184 3.90 -13.30 8.29
C ASN A 184 3.86 -14.05 6.95
N ALA A 185 4.96 -14.67 6.55
CA ALA A 185 5.01 -15.49 5.34
C ALA A 185 4.00 -16.65 5.37
N GLU A 186 3.86 -17.33 6.52
CA GLU A 186 2.89 -18.42 6.68
C GLU A 186 1.43 -17.93 6.67
N ALA A 187 1.14 -16.85 7.40
CA ALA A 187 -0.22 -16.29 7.50
C ALA A 187 -0.72 -15.72 6.17
N PHE A 188 0.21 -15.24 5.32
CA PHE A 188 -0.07 -14.57 4.06
C PHE A 188 0.50 -15.32 2.83
N ALA A 189 0.66 -16.65 2.93
CA ALA A 189 1.26 -17.46 1.86
C ALA A 189 0.56 -17.36 0.49
N HIS A 190 -0.71 -16.93 0.46
CA HIS A 190 -1.50 -16.70 -0.76
C HIS A 190 -1.68 -15.22 -1.11
N HIS A 191 -1.04 -14.31 -0.36
CA HIS A 191 -1.11 -12.87 -0.60
C HIS A 191 0.23 -12.38 -1.20
N PRO A 192 0.25 -12.00 -2.50
CA PRO A 192 1.42 -11.52 -3.23
C PRO A 192 2.32 -10.56 -2.45
N GLU A 193 1.75 -9.44 -1.99
CA GLU A 193 2.52 -8.32 -1.45
C GLU A 193 2.93 -8.55 0.01
N GLN A 194 1.99 -8.99 0.86
CA GLN A 194 2.24 -9.18 2.29
C GLN A 194 3.08 -10.43 2.60
N GLY A 195 2.92 -11.54 1.86
CA GLY A 195 3.59 -12.80 2.15
C GLY A 195 5.10 -12.81 1.83
N SER A 196 5.56 -11.88 0.99
CA SER A 196 6.94 -11.81 0.50
C SER A 196 7.83 -10.79 1.22
N LEU A 197 7.36 -10.19 2.32
CA LEU A 197 8.15 -9.20 3.05
C LEU A 197 9.51 -9.77 3.49
N THR A 198 10.57 -9.02 3.21
CA THR A 198 11.93 -9.36 3.59
C THR A 198 12.37 -8.61 4.84
N GLN A 199 13.54 -8.98 5.40
CA GLN A 199 14.17 -8.22 6.49
C GLN A 199 14.38 -6.75 6.11
N ARG A 200 14.76 -6.47 4.85
CA ARG A 200 14.92 -5.10 4.35
C ARG A 200 13.59 -4.34 4.39
N ASP A 201 12.50 -4.95 3.95
CA ASP A 201 11.17 -4.31 3.97
C ASP A 201 10.67 -4.03 5.39
N LEU A 202 11.04 -4.88 6.36
CA LEU A 202 10.79 -4.64 7.78
C LEU A 202 11.67 -3.52 8.33
N ASP A 203 12.96 -3.51 8.00
CA ASP A 203 13.90 -2.47 8.42
C ASP A 203 13.48 -1.09 7.92
N ASP A 204 13.03 -1.00 6.66
CA ASP A 204 12.48 0.23 6.08
C ASP A 204 11.28 0.74 6.87
N ARG A 205 10.34 -0.14 7.23
CA ARG A 205 9.15 0.21 8.05
C ARG A 205 9.54 0.61 9.47
N LYS A 206 10.51 -0.06 10.08
CA LYS A 206 11.03 0.31 11.41
C LYS A 206 11.73 1.68 11.42
N ALA A 207 12.26 2.11 10.28
CA ALA A 207 12.88 3.42 10.13
C ALA A 207 11.87 4.55 9.92
N GLU A 208 10.60 4.24 9.65
CA GLU A 208 9.56 5.24 9.46
C GLU A 208 9.17 5.92 10.79
N PRO A 209 8.87 7.24 10.79
CA PRO A 209 8.53 7.98 12.02
C PRO A 209 7.27 7.48 12.75
N TRP A 210 6.41 6.73 12.05
CA TRP A 210 5.19 6.16 12.62
C TRP A 210 5.42 4.83 13.36
N PHE A 211 6.59 4.21 13.20
CA PHE A 211 6.88 2.93 13.83
C PHE A 211 6.88 3.05 15.35
N ASP A 212 6.04 2.26 16.00
CA ASP A 212 6.00 2.14 17.46
C ASP A 212 5.88 0.65 17.86
N PRO A 213 6.90 0.06 18.51
CA PRO A 213 6.82 -1.33 18.97
C PRO A 213 5.72 -1.55 20.02
N ALA A 214 5.28 -0.51 20.74
CA ALA A 214 4.17 -0.62 21.70
C ALA A 214 2.81 -0.85 21.02
N GLY A 215 2.69 -0.49 19.74
CA GLY A 215 1.54 -0.76 18.89
C GLY A 215 1.64 -2.05 18.08
N PHE A 216 2.67 -2.87 18.31
CA PHE A 216 2.94 -4.09 17.55
C PHE A 216 2.88 -5.31 18.47
N PHE A 217 1.75 -6.00 18.44
CA PHE A 217 1.42 -7.11 19.35
C PHE A 217 1.75 -8.46 18.73
N LEU A 218 2.41 -9.32 19.50
CA LEU A 218 2.70 -10.72 19.16
C LEU A 218 1.90 -11.64 20.08
N ALA A 219 1.23 -12.63 19.49
CA ALA A 219 0.59 -13.72 20.22
C ALA A 219 1.50 -14.94 20.25
N GLU A 220 1.75 -15.45 21.44
CA GLU A 220 2.64 -16.58 21.71
C GLU A 220 1.89 -17.71 22.40
N ARG A 221 2.23 -18.94 22.03
CA ARG A 221 1.85 -20.11 22.80
C ARG A 221 2.68 -20.18 24.08
N GLU A 222 2.02 -20.30 25.24
CA GLU A 222 2.69 -20.30 26.55
C GLU A 222 3.57 -21.54 26.77
N ALA A 223 3.24 -22.66 26.12
CA ALA A 223 3.94 -23.93 26.32
C ALA A 223 5.39 -23.93 25.81
N ASP A 224 5.67 -23.21 24.72
CA ASP A 224 6.95 -23.26 23.99
C ASP A 224 7.44 -21.89 23.50
N GLY A 225 6.64 -20.82 23.65
CA GLY A 225 6.96 -19.48 23.18
C GLY A 225 6.79 -19.30 21.67
N GLU A 226 6.16 -20.25 20.96
CA GLU A 226 5.96 -20.14 19.51
C GLU A 226 5.03 -18.95 19.18
N LEU A 227 5.47 -18.07 18.28
CA LEU A 227 4.60 -17.01 17.73
C LEU A 227 3.50 -17.64 16.88
N VAL A 228 2.23 -17.43 17.24
CA VAL A 228 1.05 -18.00 16.55
C VAL A 228 0.22 -16.96 15.82
N GLY A 229 0.47 -15.67 16.06
CA GLY A 229 -0.17 -14.56 15.36
C GLY A 229 0.37 -13.22 15.82
N PHE A 230 -0.08 -12.16 15.18
CA PHE A 230 0.31 -10.80 15.50
C PHE A 230 -0.74 -9.79 15.05
N HIS A 231 -0.67 -8.59 15.61
CA HIS A 231 -1.36 -7.41 15.13
C HIS A 231 -0.44 -6.21 15.25
N TRP A 232 -0.03 -5.69 14.10
CA TRP A 232 0.70 -4.45 13.98
C TRP A 232 -0.29 -3.32 13.73
N THR A 233 -0.29 -2.32 14.61
CA THR A 233 -1.05 -1.07 14.44
C THR A 233 -0.16 0.05 13.93
N LYS A 234 -0.77 1.03 13.27
CA LYS A 234 -0.08 2.22 12.79
C LYS A 234 -0.88 3.47 13.12
N VAL A 235 -0.18 4.58 13.40
CA VAL A 235 -0.78 5.88 13.65
C VAL A 235 -0.45 6.84 12.52
N HIS A 236 -1.47 7.34 11.85
CA HIS A 236 -1.40 8.44 10.89
C HIS A 236 -1.64 9.75 11.65
N ALA A 237 -0.56 10.34 12.16
CA ALA A 237 -0.64 11.44 13.10
C ALA A 237 -1.29 12.71 12.52
N ALA A 238 -1.02 13.03 11.24
CA ALA A 238 -1.57 14.23 10.60
C ALA A 238 -3.09 14.14 10.41
N GLU A 239 -3.59 12.94 10.09
CA GLU A 239 -4.99 12.63 9.85
C GLU A 239 -5.75 12.27 11.14
N ARG A 240 -5.02 12.05 12.24
CA ARG A 240 -5.53 11.49 13.50
C ARG A 240 -6.28 10.17 13.26
N LEU A 241 -5.69 9.28 12.46
CA LEU A 241 -6.26 7.96 12.17
C LEU A 241 -5.37 6.86 12.75
N GLY A 242 -6.00 5.89 13.39
CA GLY A 242 -5.36 4.60 13.70
C GLY A 242 -5.59 3.62 12.57
N GLU A 243 -4.68 2.69 12.36
CA GLU A 243 -4.79 1.65 11.35
C GLU A 243 -4.53 0.28 11.96
N VAL A 244 -5.40 -0.69 11.65
CA VAL A 244 -5.08 -2.12 11.73
C VAL A 244 -4.16 -2.39 10.52
N TYR A 245 -2.87 -2.15 10.71
CA TYR A 245 -1.89 -2.14 9.61
C TYR A 245 -1.70 -3.53 9.05
N VAL A 246 -1.38 -4.50 9.90
CA VAL A 246 -1.34 -5.91 9.52
C VAL A 246 -1.83 -6.78 10.68
N VAL A 247 -2.73 -7.71 10.40
CA VAL A 247 -3.13 -8.77 11.34
C VAL A 247 -2.95 -10.13 10.69
N GLY A 248 -2.16 -10.99 11.32
CA GLY A 248 -1.83 -12.31 10.80
C GLY A 248 -1.99 -13.38 11.88
N VAL A 249 -2.51 -14.54 11.49
CA VAL A 249 -2.61 -15.72 12.36
C VAL A 249 -2.11 -16.93 11.59
N ARG A 250 -1.18 -17.70 12.18
CA ARG A 250 -0.66 -18.93 11.56
C ARG A 250 -1.81 -19.86 11.19
N PRO A 251 -1.78 -20.53 10.02
CA PRO A 251 -2.87 -21.42 9.58
C PRO A 251 -3.33 -22.43 10.64
N GLY A 252 -2.40 -23.05 11.37
CA GLY A 252 -2.71 -24.02 12.43
C GLY A 252 -3.35 -23.43 13.70
N ALA A 253 -3.36 -22.10 13.85
CA ALA A 253 -3.97 -21.38 14.98
C ALA A 253 -5.23 -20.59 14.57
N GLN A 254 -5.70 -20.74 13.33
CA GLN A 254 -6.93 -20.09 12.85
C GLN A 254 -8.19 -20.79 13.37
N GLY A 255 -9.34 -20.13 13.25
CA GLY A 255 -10.65 -20.67 13.66
C GLY A 255 -10.95 -20.61 15.16
N GLY A 256 -9.94 -20.39 16.03
CA GLY A 256 -10.11 -20.28 17.49
C GLY A 256 -10.44 -18.88 18.03
N GLY A 257 -10.76 -17.90 17.17
CA GLY A 257 -11.07 -16.52 17.59
C GLY A 257 -9.86 -15.61 17.84
N LEU A 258 -8.63 -16.11 17.71
CA LEU A 258 -7.39 -15.34 17.93
C LEU A 258 -7.31 -14.05 17.10
N GLY A 259 -7.65 -14.10 15.82
CA GLY A 259 -7.64 -12.90 14.96
C GLY A 259 -8.56 -11.80 15.49
N LYS A 260 -9.78 -12.15 15.91
CA LYS A 260 -10.72 -11.21 16.52
C LYS A 260 -10.17 -10.62 17.83
N ALA A 261 -9.56 -11.46 18.68
CA ALA A 261 -8.96 -11.02 19.94
C ALA A 261 -7.81 -10.04 19.69
N LEU A 262 -6.88 -10.38 18.78
CA LEU A 262 -5.77 -9.52 18.38
C LEU A 262 -6.24 -8.19 17.79
N THR A 263 -7.22 -8.21 16.87
CA THR A 263 -7.82 -6.97 16.34
C THR A 263 -8.41 -6.10 17.47
N THR A 264 -9.08 -6.72 18.44
CA THR A 264 -9.66 -6.02 19.61
C THR A 264 -8.57 -5.38 20.48
N VAL A 265 -7.45 -6.08 20.73
CA VAL A 265 -6.28 -5.54 21.45
C VAL A 265 -5.77 -4.27 20.78
N GLY A 266 -5.52 -4.31 19.46
CA GLY A 266 -5.00 -3.13 18.75
C GLY A 266 -6.01 -1.99 18.65
N LEU A 267 -7.31 -2.27 18.50
CA LEU A 267 -8.34 -1.22 18.55
C LEU A 267 -8.40 -0.51 19.90
N ARG A 268 -8.25 -1.25 21.00
CA ARG A 268 -8.17 -0.67 22.35
C ARG A 268 -6.90 0.15 22.53
N HIS A 269 -5.77 -0.32 22.00
CA HIS A 269 -4.51 0.45 21.98
C HIS A 269 -4.67 1.78 21.24
N LEU A 270 -5.20 1.76 20.02
CA LEU A 270 -5.44 2.97 19.22
C LEU A 270 -6.44 3.93 19.88
N ALA A 271 -7.49 3.41 20.54
CA ALA A 271 -8.42 4.23 21.31
C ALA A 271 -7.76 4.85 22.55
N ALA A 272 -6.92 4.10 23.27
CA ALA A 272 -6.15 4.61 24.41
C ALA A 272 -5.14 5.69 24.00
N ALA A 273 -4.63 5.65 22.76
CA ALA A 273 -3.83 6.71 22.15
C ALA A 273 -4.65 7.97 21.78
N GLY A 274 -5.96 7.99 22.05
CA GLY A 274 -6.82 9.16 21.82
C GLY A 274 -7.21 9.38 20.35
N LEU A 275 -7.06 8.35 19.51
CA LEU A 275 -7.44 8.43 18.10
C LEU A 275 -8.97 8.33 17.96
N PRO A 276 -9.62 9.20 17.17
CA PRO A 276 -11.06 9.20 16.99
C PRO A 276 -11.58 8.05 16.12
N THR A 277 -10.74 7.52 15.22
CA THR A 277 -11.16 6.59 14.16
C THR A 277 -10.06 5.57 13.90
N ALA A 278 -10.44 4.31 13.69
CA ALA A 278 -9.59 3.27 13.15
C ALA A 278 -9.94 2.99 11.69
N MET A 279 -8.95 2.63 10.89
CA MET A 279 -9.08 2.17 9.51
C MET A 279 -8.39 0.82 9.29
N LEU A 280 -8.69 0.16 8.17
CA LEU A 280 -8.01 -1.03 7.69
C LEU A 280 -8.22 -1.17 6.19
N TYR A 281 -7.38 -1.96 5.54
CA TYR A 281 -7.58 -2.42 4.17
C TYR A 281 -7.89 -3.93 4.16
N VAL A 282 -8.86 -4.34 3.35
CA VAL A 282 -9.23 -5.75 3.18
C VAL A 282 -9.67 -6.03 1.76
N ASP A 283 -9.23 -7.17 1.22
CA ASP A 283 -9.72 -7.67 -0.06
C ASP A 283 -11.22 -7.88 -0.03
N ALA A 284 -11.93 -7.35 -1.03
CA ALA A 284 -13.36 -7.53 -1.16
C ALA A 284 -13.76 -9.00 -1.26
N ASP A 285 -12.88 -9.86 -1.79
CA ASP A 285 -13.11 -11.30 -1.95
C ASP A 285 -12.80 -12.11 -0.68
N ASN A 286 -12.11 -11.52 0.30
CA ASN A 286 -11.92 -12.14 1.61
C ASN A 286 -13.18 -11.96 2.48
N LYS A 287 -14.27 -12.64 2.09
CA LYS A 287 -15.58 -12.53 2.76
C LYS A 287 -15.52 -12.85 4.25
N ALA A 288 -14.61 -13.74 4.66
CA ALA A 288 -14.39 -14.09 6.06
C ALA A 288 -13.85 -12.89 6.86
N ALA A 289 -12.77 -12.26 6.39
CA ALA A 289 -12.20 -11.08 7.04
C ALA A 289 -13.16 -9.89 7.02
N VAL A 290 -13.81 -9.62 5.87
CA VAL A 290 -14.84 -8.57 5.75
C VAL A 290 -15.93 -8.76 6.80
N SER A 291 -16.46 -9.98 6.95
CA SER A 291 -17.50 -10.29 7.93
C SER A 291 -17.03 -10.14 9.39
N VAL A 292 -15.74 -10.38 9.69
CA VAL A 292 -15.17 -10.10 11.01
C VAL A 292 -15.14 -8.59 11.27
N TYR A 293 -14.68 -7.79 10.31
CA TYR A 293 -14.57 -6.35 10.47
C TYR A 293 -15.94 -5.66 10.56
N GLU A 294 -16.92 -6.07 9.76
CA GLU A 294 -18.30 -5.59 9.84
C GLU A 294 -18.89 -5.83 11.24
N ARG A 295 -18.68 -7.02 11.83
CA ARG A 295 -19.12 -7.33 13.20
C ARG A 295 -18.39 -6.51 14.27
N LEU A 296 -17.20 -5.99 13.97
CA LEU A 296 -16.47 -5.05 14.82
C LEU A 296 -16.91 -3.59 14.59
N GLY A 297 -17.94 -3.36 13.77
CA GLY A 297 -18.51 -2.03 13.50
C GLY A 297 -17.73 -1.23 12.45
N PHE A 298 -16.88 -1.88 11.66
CA PHE A 298 -16.28 -1.25 10.49
C PHE A 298 -17.28 -1.15 9.35
N VAL A 299 -17.22 -0.03 8.62
CA VAL A 299 -17.98 0.21 7.39
C VAL A 299 -17.02 0.60 6.27
N THR A 300 -17.35 0.24 5.03
CA THR A 300 -16.56 0.67 3.87
C THR A 300 -16.54 2.19 3.77
N HIS A 301 -15.33 2.75 3.67
CA HIS A 301 -15.09 4.18 3.51
C HIS A 301 -14.67 4.51 2.07
N GLU A 302 -13.79 3.67 1.50
CA GLU A 302 -13.19 3.89 0.20
C GLU A 302 -12.88 2.54 -0.48
N THR A 303 -12.66 2.54 -1.79
CA THR A 303 -12.29 1.34 -2.54
C THR A 303 -11.20 1.65 -3.55
N ASP A 304 -10.08 0.97 -3.38
CA ASP A 304 -8.99 0.92 -4.34
C ASP A 304 -9.29 -0.18 -5.36
N LEU A 305 -8.99 0.12 -6.63
CA LEU A 305 -9.28 -0.77 -7.73
C LEU A 305 -7.98 -1.22 -8.37
N MET A 306 -7.84 -2.51 -8.65
CA MET A 306 -6.74 -3.05 -9.44
C MET A 306 -7.27 -3.50 -10.79
N TYR A 307 -6.65 -3.02 -11.86
CA TYR A 307 -6.92 -3.41 -13.23
C TYR A 307 -5.83 -4.34 -13.73
N ARG A 308 -6.12 -5.22 -14.69
CA ARG A 308 -5.11 -6.08 -15.32
C ARG A 308 -5.31 -6.25 -16.82
N THR A 309 -4.25 -6.63 -17.52
CA THR A 309 -4.33 -7.16 -18.88
C THR A 309 -5.07 -8.50 -18.88
N GLU A 310 -6.00 -8.70 -19.81
CA GLU A 310 -6.56 -10.03 -20.07
C GLU A 310 -5.46 -10.97 -20.60
N SER A 311 -5.55 -12.25 -20.23
CA SER A 311 -4.61 -13.30 -20.66
C SER A 311 -4.89 -13.78 -22.07
#